data_AF-A0AAN4UYE4-F1
#
_entry.id   AF-A0AAN4UYE4-F1
#
_cell.length_a   1.000
_cell.length_b   1.000
_cell.length_c   1.000
_cell.angle_alpha   90.00
_cell.angle_beta   90.00
_cell.angle_gamma   90.00
#
_symmetry.space_group_name_H-M   'P 1'
#
loop_
_entity.id
_entity.type
_entity.pdbx_description
1 polymer ?
#
loop_
_entity_poly.entity_id
_entity_poly.type
_entity_poly.pdbx_seq_one_letter_code
_entity_poly.pdbx_strand_id
1 'polypeptide(L)'
;MTASRNFRILVAACLLVLAAVASFIFWAAPVRDGAISWTAPMIARGWMAWTLATAVFFWLIAALLVAFTLIGIGCPEVPRTGILRIETTRGDRLFISLLGAGFINLIWLGLVGSHQPWALIVCLLYALAVFRWV
;
A
#
# COMPACT_ATOMS: atom_id res chain seq x y z
N MET A 1 -8.96 -18.12 -19.94
CA MET A 1 -7.53 -18.49 -19.77
C MET A 1 -7.34 -18.99 -18.34
N THR A 2 -7.10 -20.28 -18.13
CA THR A 2 -6.83 -20.86 -16.80
C THR A 2 -5.38 -20.58 -16.41
N ALA A 3 -5.16 -19.95 -15.25
CA ALA A 3 -3.81 -19.67 -14.75
C ALA A 3 -2.95 -20.96 -14.70
N SER A 4 -1.75 -20.89 -15.26
CA SER A 4 -0.81 -22.01 -15.25
C SER A 4 -0.49 -22.42 -13.81
N ARG A 5 -0.20 -23.71 -13.59
CA ARG A 5 0.18 -24.22 -12.26
C ARG A 5 1.36 -23.44 -11.67
N ASN A 6 2.32 -23.05 -12.51
CA ASN A 6 3.49 -22.28 -12.12
C ASN A 6 3.14 -20.86 -11.67
N PHE A 7 2.18 -20.20 -12.34
CA PHE A 7 1.68 -18.88 -11.91
C PHE A 7 1.00 -18.96 -10.53
N ARG A 8 0.22 -20.02 -10.28
CA ARG A 8 -0.38 -20.24 -8.96
C ARG A 8 0.67 -20.46 -7.86
N ILE A 9 1.74 -21.20 -8.16
CA ILE A 9 2.87 -21.40 -7.23
C ILE A 9 3.59 -20.08 -6.95
N LEU A 10 3.84 -19.27 -7.98
CA LEU A 10 4.45 -17.95 -7.84
C LEU A 10 3.62 -17.04 -6.93
N VAL A 11 2.31 -16.94 -7.18
CA VAL A 11 1.39 -16.15 -6.35
C VAL A 11 1.40 -16.66 -4.91
N ALA A 12 1.30 -17.97 -4.71
CA ALA A 12 1.32 -18.56 -3.37
C ALA A 12 2.64 -18.29 -2.63
N ALA A 13 3.78 -18.40 -3.32
CA ALA A 13 5.10 -18.10 -2.75
C ALA A 13 5.23 -16.62 -2.37
N CYS A 14 4.81 -15.70 -3.24
CA CYS A 14 4.80 -14.28 -2.94
C CYS A 14 3.90 -13.95 -1.74
N LEU A 15 2.69 -14.53 -1.66
CA LEU A 15 1.79 -14.34 -0.52
C LEU A 15 2.39 -14.90 0.78
N LEU A 16 3.05 -16.06 0.70
CA LEU A 16 3.75 -16.66 1.84
C LEU A 16 4.87 -15.75 2.36
N VAL A 17 5.70 -15.22 1.46
CA VAL A 17 6.77 -14.29 1.83
C VAL A 17 6.20 -13.02 2.46
N LEU A 18 5.17 -12.43 1.85
CA LEU A 18 4.52 -11.23 2.40
C LEU A 18 3.91 -11.49 3.78
N ALA A 19 3.25 -12.64 3.97
CA ALA A 19 2.67 -13.04 5.25
C ALA A 19 3.75 -13.31 6.31
N ALA A 20 4.88 -13.93 5.93
CA ALA A 20 6.01 -14.15 6.81
C ALA A 20 6.63 -12.82 7.27
N VAL A 21 6.82 -11.86 6.35
CA VAL A 21 7.33 -10.53 6.67
C VAL A 21 6.32 -9.77 7.57
N ALA A 22 5.03 -9.83 7.28
CA ALA A 22 4.00 -9.23 8.13
C ALA A 22 4.05 -9.81 9.55
N SER A 23 4.09 -11.13 9.65
CA SER A 23 4.16 -11.85 10.94
C SER A 23 5.41 -11.46 11.71
N PHE A 24 6.55 -11.31 11.03
CA PHE A 24 7.80 -10.84 11.64
C PHE A 24 7.68 -9.40 12.16
N ILE A 25 7.06 -8.49 11.41
CA ILE A 25 6.85 -7.10 11.84
C ILE A 25 6.00 -7.03 13.10
N PHE A 26 4.89 -7.78 13.15
CA PHE A 26 4.01 -7.81 14.32
C PHE A 26 4.64 -8.54 15.51
N TRP A 27 5.49 -9.53 15.27
CA TRP A 27 6.26 -10.18 16.32
C TRP A 27 7.33 -9.25 16.91
N ALA A 28 7.99 -8.45 16.05
CA ALA A 28 8.97 -7.45 16.45
C ALA A 28 8.32 -6.17 17.03
N ALA A 29 6.99 -6.14 17.19
CA ALA A 29 6.26 -5.01 17.70
C ALA A 29 6.68 -4.66 19.15
N PRO A 30 7.06 -3.41 19.45
CA PRO A 30 7.37 -2.99 20.80
C PRO A 30 6.10 -3.05 21.65
N VAL A 31 6.13 -3.81 22.74
CA VAL A 31 5.04 -3.88 23.73
C VAL A 31 5.40 -2.99 24.92
N ARG A 32 4.51 -2.08 25.30
CA ARG A 32 4.62 -1.26 26.52
C ARG A 32 3.31 -1.37 27.29
N ASP A 33 3.41 -1.50 28.61
CA ASP A 33 2.26 -1.61 29.52
C ASP A 33 1.25 -2.70 29.11
N GLY A 34 1.75 -3.81 28.56
CA GLY A 34 0.93 -4.94 28.09
C GLY A 34 0.22 -4.73 26.75
N ALA A 35 0.43 -3.57 26.08
CA ALA A 35 -0.17 -3.25 24.79
C ALA A 35 0.88 -3.00 23.68
N ILE A 36 0.50 -3.28 22.43
CA ILE A 36 1.33 -2.96 21.26
C ILE A 36 1.45 -1.45 21.14
N SER A 37 2.69 -0.95 21.16
CA SER A 37 3.00 0.47 20.99
C SER A 37 3.18 0.82 19.52
N TRP A 38 2.20 1.52 18.94
CA TRP A 38 2.19 1.90 17.53
C TRP A 38 3.24 2.97 17.16
N THR A 39 3.53 3.87 18.09
CA THR A 39 4.37 5.06 17.89
C THR A 39 5.76 4.91 18.50
N ALA A 40 5.99 3.87 19.31
CA ALA A 40 7.30 3.64 19.89
C ALA A 40 8.28 3.14 18.80
N PRO A 41 9.55 3.57 18.85
CA PRO A 41 10.56 3.05 17.95
C PRO A 41 10.83 1.56 18.26
N MET A 42 10.87 0.74 17.21
CA MET A 42 11.20 -0.70 17.27
C MET A 42 12.70 -0.93 17.45
N ILE A 43 13.53 0.02 16.99
CA ILE A 43 15.00 -0.05 17.07
C ILE A 43 15.50 1.13 17.89
N ALA A 44 16.18 0.85 19.00
CA ALA A 44 16.83 1.88 19.80
C ALA A 44 17.99 2.51 19.01
N ARG A 45 17.99 3.83 18.86
CA ARG A 45 19.01 4.62 18.13
C ARG A 45 19.13 4.29 16.63
N GLY A 46 18.01 3.89 16.01
CA GLY A 46 17.93 3.80 14.56
C GLY A 46 18.10 5.17 13.88
N TRP A 47 18.68 5.18 12.68
CA TRP A 47 18.84 6.40 11.86
C TRP A 47 17.49 7.03 11.46
N MET A 48 16.45 6.19 11.36
CA MET A 48 15.07 6.60 11.17
C MET A 48 14.24 6.10 12.35
N ALA A 49 13.25 6.88 12.77
CA ALA A 49 12.26 6.46 13.76
C ALA A 49 11.36 5.36 13.17
N TRP A 50 11.86 4.13 13.16
CA TRP A 50 11.15 2.93 12.75
C TRP A 50 10.10 2.60 13.80
N THR A 51 8.89 3.09 13.62
CA THR A 51 7.72 2.71 14.42
C THR A 51 6.96 1.57 13.76
N LEU A 52 6.09 0.90 14.50
CA LEU A 52 5.23 -0.14 13.93
C LEU A 52 4.32 0.43 12.82
N ALA A 53 3.80 1.66 12.99
CA ALA A 53 3.04 2.33 11.96
C ALA A 53 3.84 2.55 10.66
N THR A 54 5.09 2.99 10.78
CA THR A 54 6.00 3.19 9.63
C THR A 54 6.33 1.86 8.95
N ALA A 55 6.62 0.80 9.72
CA ALA A 55 6.93 -0.52 9.19
C ALA A 55 5.74 -1.11 8.41
N VAL A 56 4.52 -1.00 8.96
CA VAL A 56 3.30 -1.44 8.28
C VAL A 56 3.06 -0.65 6.99
N PHE A 57 3.30 0.66 6.98
CA PHE A 57 3.18 1.48 5.78
C PHE A 57 4.11 1.02 4.64
N PHE A 58 5.40 0.81 4.92
CA PHE A 58 6.33 0.32 3.90
C PHE A 58 6.03 -1.11 3.47
N TRP A 59 5.58 -1.97 4.40
CA TRP A 59 5.13 -3.31 4.05
C TRP A 59 3.91 -3.28 3.13
N LEU A 60 2.94 -2.38 3.36
CA LEU A 60 1.79 -2.19 2.48
C LEU A 60 2.24 -1.76 1.07
N ILE A 61 3.19 -0.82 0.95
CA ILE A 61 3.75 -0.42 -0.35
C ILE A 61 4.38 -1.63 -1.05
N ALA A 62 5.22 -2.39 -0.34
CA ALA A 62 5.87 -3.57 -0.91
C ALA A 62 4.85 -4.65 -1.35
N ALA A 63 3.85 -4.93 -0.52
CA ALA A 63 2.77 -5.86 -0.84
C ALA A 63 1.99 -5.42 -2.09
N LEU A 64 1.76 -4.11 -2.22
CA LEU A 64 1.06 -3.54 -3.36
C LEU A 64 1.88 -3.65 -4.65
N LEU A 65 3.19 -3.36 -4.61
CA LEU A 65 4.09 -3.54 -5.75
C LEU A 65 4.13 -5.01 -6.21
N VAL A 66 4.20 -5.95 -5.27
CA VAL A 66 4.16 -7.39 -5.57
C VAL A 66 2.81 -7.77 -6.19
N ALA A 67 1.69 -7.31 -5.61
CA ALA A 67 0.36 -7.58 -6.14
C ALA A 67 0.20 -7.09 -7.58
N PHE A 68 0.64 -5.86 -7.88
CA PHE A 68 0.56 -5.30 -9.23
C PHE A 68 1.48 -6.01 -10.23
N THR A 69 2.65 -6.43 -9.78
CA THR A 69 3.55 -7.26 -10.61
C THR A 69 2.89 -8.59 -10.96
N LEU A 70 2.28 -9.26 -9.98
CA LEU A 70 1.58 -10.54 -10.19
C LEU A 70 0.36 -10.37 -11.12
N ILE A 71 -0.43 -9.30 -10.94
CA ILE A 71 -1.57 -8.98 -11.80
C ILE A 71 -1.09 -8.70 -13.23
N GLY A 72 -0.03 -7.92 -13.42
CA GLY A 72 0.52 -7.61 -14.74
C GLY A 72 1.04 -8.85 -15.47
N ILE A 73 1.66 -9.80 -14.77
CA ILE A 73 2.10 -11.08 -15.35
C ILE A 73 0.89 -11.95 -15.76
N GLY A 74 -0.16 -11.97 -14.92
CA GLY A 74 -1.33 -12.83 -15.15
C GLY A 74 -2.35 -12.28 -16.13
N CYS A 75 -2.43 -10.96 -16.29
CA CYS A 75 -3.39 -10.26 -17.14
C CYS A 75 -2.66 -9.17 -17.93
N PRO A 76 -2.14 -9.48 -19.14
CA PRO A 76 -1.55 -8.47 -20.02
C PRO A 76 -2.59 -7.39 -20.33
N GLU A 77 -2.25 -6.14 -20.02
CA GLU A 77 -3.18 -5.02 -20.10
C GLU A 77 -3.23 -4.43 -21.51
N VAL A 78 -4.43 -4.24 -22.04
CA VAL A 78 -4.66 -3.34 -23.18
C VAL A 78 -4.72 -1.91 -22.62
N PRO A 79 -3.84 -1.00 -23.06
CA PRO A 79 -3.86 0.39 -22.61
C PRO A 79 -5.22 1.03 -22.84
N ARG A 80 -5.70 1.81 -21.87
CA ARG A 80 -6.94 2.58 -21.99
C ARG A 80 -6.63 4.05 -21.85
N THR A 81 -7.08 4.83 -22.81
CA THR A 81 -7.01 6.30 -22.79
C THR A 81 -8.13 6.83 -21.88
N GLY A 82 -7.75 7.31 -20.70
CA GLY A 82 -8.66 7.92 -19.73
C GLY A 82 -8.89 9.42 -20.01
N ILE A 83 -9.54 10.11 -19.07
CA ILE A 83 -9.79 11.56 -19.16
C ILE A 83 -8.50 12.39 -19.29
N LEU A 84 -7.39 11.90 -18.73
CA LEU A 84 -6.07 12.54 -18.83
C LEU A 84 -5.46 12.48 -20.25
N ARG A 85 -6.10 11.79 -21.21
CA ARG A 85 -5.62 11.57 -22.60
C ARG A 85 -4.24 10.91 -22.72
N ILE A 86 -3.71 10.41 -21.61
CA ILE A 86 -2.51 9.57 -21.57
C ILE A 86 -2.97 8.11 -21.57
N GLU A 87 -2.22 7.24 -22.23
CA GLU A 87 -2.41 5.80 -22.07
C GLU A 87 -2.04 5.40 -20.65
N THR A 88 -3.02 5.00 -19.85
CA THR A 88 -2.80 4.57 -18.46
C THR A 88 -3.05 3.08 -18.35
N THR A 89 -2.07 2.37 -17.79
CA THR A 89 -2.23 0.98 -17.36
C THR A 89 -3.00 0.94 -16.02
N ARG A 90 -3.41 -0.26 -15.57
CA ARG A 90 -4.08 -0.39 -14.26
C ARG A 90 -3.10 -0.08 -13.13
N GLY A 91 -1.82 -0.40 -13.32
CA GLY A 91 -0.73 -0.03 -12.43
C GLY A 91 -0.58 1.49 -12.28
N ASP A 92 -0.66 2.23 -13.38
CA ASP A 92 -0.55 3.69 -13.36
C ASP A 92 -1.71 4.34 -12.60
N ARG A 93 -2.94 3.83 -12.78
CA ARG A 93 -4.13 4.34 -12.06
C ARG A 93 -4.00 4.16 -10.54
N LEU A 94 -3.50 3.01 -10.10
CA LEU A 94 -3.24 2.79 -8.67
C LEU A 94 -2.10 3.69 -8.15
N PHE A 95 -1.01 3.84 -8.90
CA PHE A 95 0.07 4.74 -8.51
C PHE A 95 -0.42 6.19 -8.35
N ILE A 96 -1.22 6.69 -9.29
CA ILE A 96 -1.86 8.01 -9.23
C ILE A 96 -2.79 8.12 -8.02
N SER A 97 -3.53 7.05 -7.71
CA SER A 97 -4.41 6.97 -6.54
C SER A 97 -3.64 7.10 -5.23
N LEU A 98 -2.52 6.36 -5.10
CA LEU A 98 -1.65 6.40 -3.93
C LEU A 98 -0.95 7.74 -3.77
N LEU A 99 -0.39 8.26 -4.86
CA LEU A 99 0.29 9.56 -4.86
C LEU A 99 -0.68 10.67 -4.46
N GLY A 100 -1.90 10.68 -5.03
CA GLY A 100 -2.94 11.62 -4.64
C GLY A 100 -3.40 11.43 -3.19
N ALA A 101 -3.54 10.19 -2.70
CA ALA A 101 -3.85 9.92 -1.29
C ALA A 101 -2.76 10.45 -0.34
N GLY A 102 -1.48 10.37 -0.72
CA GLY A 102 -0.38 10.98 0.02
C GLY A 102 -0.51 12.49 0.12
N PHE A 103 -0.77 13.18 -1.00
CA PHE A 103 -1.00 14.63 -0.98
C PHE A 103 -2.25 15.03 -0.19
N ILE A 104 -3.34 14.28 -0.30
CA ILE A 104 -4.56 14.51 0.49
C ILE A 104 -4.25 14.42 1.99
N ASN A 105 -3.49 13.42 2.42
CA ASN A 105 -3.11 13.29 3.83
C ASN A 105 -2.21 14.43 4.31
N LEU A 106 -1.27 14.90 3.48
CA LEU A 106 -0.42 16.04 3.81
C LEU A 106 -1.21 17.35 3.91
N ILE A 107 -2.12 17.59 2.96
CA ILE A 107 -3.02 18.76 2.98
C ILE A 107 -3.92 18.70 4.21
N TRP A 108 -4.49 17.54 4.53
CA TRP A 108 -5.32 17.35 5.70
C TRP A 108 -4.56 17.64 7.00
N LEU A 109 -3.32 17.15 7.11
CA LEU A 109 -2.47 17.43 8.26
C LEU A 109 -2.20 18.94 8.42
N GLY A 110 -2.00 19.65 7.32
CA GLY A 110 -1.77 21.10 7.32
C GLY A 110 -3.01 21.95 7.62
N LEU A 111 -4.22 21.49 7.28
CA LEU A 111 -5.46 22.26 7.43
C LEU A 111 -6.31 21.86 8.64
N VAL A 112 -6.47 20.56 8.89
CA VAL A 112 -7.40 20.00 9.90
C VAL A 112 -6.65 19.53 11.15
N GLY A 113 -5.42 19.02 10.99
CA GLY A 113 -4.59 18.52 12.09
C GLY A 113 -4.57 16.99 12.18
N SER A 114 -4.33 16.46 13.38
CA SER A 114 -3.92 15.06 13.62
C SER A 114 -5.02 14.00 13.47
N HIS A 115 -6.28 14.40 13.22
CA HIS A 115 -7.39 13.47 13.09
C HIS A 115 -7.45 12.85 11.68
N GLN A 116 -6.50 11.96 11.39
CA GLN A 116 -6.33 11.29 10.10
C GLN A 116 -7.44 10.32 9.62
N PRO A 117 -8.28 9.70 10.46
CA PRO A 117 -9.27 8.71 9.98
C PRO A 117 -10.22 9.25 8.90
N TRP A 118 -10.61 10.53 9.00
CA TRP A 118 -11.45 11.18 7.99
C TRP A 118 -10.71 11.41 6.67
N ALA A 119 -9.40 11.70 6.72
CA ALA A 119 -8.56 11.82 5.53
C ALA A 119 -8.53 10.50 4.75
N LEU A 120 -8.51 9.35 5.43
CA LEU A 120 -8.52 8.03 4.79
C LEU A 120 -9.81 7.79 3.99
N ILE A 121 -10.97 8.24 4.49
CA ILE A 121 -12.24 8.15 3.77
C ILE A 121 -12.19 9.01 2.50
N VAL A 122 -11.64 10.23 2.60
CA VAL A 122 -11.43 11.10 1.43
C VAL A 122 -10.49 10.45 0.42
N CYS A 123 -9.42 9.79 0.86
CA CYS A 123 -8.53 9.03 -0.01
C CYS A 123 -9.23 7.86 -0.71
N LEU A 124 -10.14 7.15 -0.02
CA LEU A 124 -10.93 6.09 -0.64
C LEU A 124 -11.88 6.63 -1.73
N LEU A 125 -12.54 7.76 -1.47
CA LEU A 125 -13.38 8.42 -2.46
C LEU A 125 -12.56 8.89 -3.68
N TYR A 126 -11.37 9.45 -3.43
CA TYR A 126 -10.44 9.84 -4.49
C TYR A 126 -9.95 8.63 -5.30
N ALA A 127 -9.58 7.52 -4.66
CA ALA A 127 -9.19 6.31 -5.36
C ALA A 127 -10.33 5.78 -6.25
N LEU A 128 -11.57 5.74 -5.74
CA LEU A 128 -12.74 5.33 -6.53
C LEU A 128 -12.97 6.25 -7.74
N ALA A 129 -12.78 7.55 -7.57
CA ALA A 129 -12.83 8.54 -8.64
C ALA A 129 -11.76 8.26 -9.72
N VAL A 130 -10.51 8.01 -9.32
CA VAL A 130 -9.41 7.70 -10.24
C VAL A 130 -9.71 6.42 -11.01
N PHE A 131 -10.11 5.34 -10.35
CA PHE A 131 -10.46 4.08 -11.04
C PHE A 131 -11.68 4.20 -11.96
N ARG A 132 -12.58 5.15 -11.71
CA ARG A 132 -13.76 5.38 -12.55
C ARG A 132 -13.46 6.22 -13.79
N TRP A 133 -12.59 7.22 -13.67
CA TRP A 133 -12.47 8.31 -14.65
C TRP A 133 -11.11 8.38 -15.36
N VAL A 134 -10.04 7.88 -14.74
CA VAL A 134 -8.75 7.66 -15.39
C VAL A 134 -8.77 6.26 -15.91
#